data_AF-A0A366FE48-F1
#
_entry.id   AF-A0A366FE48-F1
#
_cell.length_a   1.000
_cell.length_b   1.000
_cell.length_c   1.000
_cell.angle_alpha   90.00
_cell.angle_beta   90.00
_cell.angle_gamma   90.00
#
_symmetry.space_group_name_H-M   'P 1'
#
loop_
_entity.id
_entity.type
_entity.pdbx_description
1 polymer ?
#
loop_
_entity_poly.entity_id
_entity_poly.type
_entity_poly.pdbx_seq_one_letter_code
_entity_poly.pdbx_strand_id
1 'polypeptide(L)'
;MIDDVEVARALHVLAVVHWIGGVGMVTLVALPLARAAASAQQGWALFESIENRFAAQVRWSIPLAGLTGLWMIWRLDLWSRFADPSFWWMDAMALVWAIFMILVFGIEPAAHRFLEAEAARDPAGVLRRLHRVHLVLLTAAAITILGAVAGARGGFFS
;
A
#
# COMPACT_ATOMS: atom_id res chain seq x y z
N MET A 1 21.69 23.48 7.31
CA MET A 1 20.30 23.32 7.79
C MET A 1 19.65 22.33 6.85
N ILE A 2 18.99 21.30 7.36
CA ILE A 2 18.19 20.41 6.51
C ILE A 2 17.05 21.25 5.93
N ASP A 3 16.87 21.21 4.61
CA ASP A 3 15.77 21.93 3.98
C ASP A 3 14.42 21.23 4.23
N ASP A 4 13.32 21.96 4.10
CA ASP A 4 11.98 21.44 4.34
C ASP A 4 11.63 20.27 3.40
N VAL A 5 12.19 20.26 2.18
CA VAL A 5 12.01 19.22 1.16
C VAL A 5 12.75 17.93 1.50
N GLU A 6 13.95 18.01 2.05
CA GLU A 6 14.74 16.89 2.55
C GLU A 6 14.02 16.20 3.71
N VAL A 7 13.48 16.98 4.66
CA VAL A 7 12.66 16.42 5.76
C VAL A 7 11.42 15.73 5.21
N ALA A 8 10.67 16.39 4.33
CA ALA A 8 9.45 15.81 3.75
C ALA A 8 9.75 14.52 2.98
N ARG A 9 10.84 14.50 2.20
CA ARG A 9 11.28 13.32 1.45
C ARG A 9 11.68 12.17 2.39
N ALA A 10 12.42 12.46 3.46
CA ALA A 10 12.81 11.44 4.44
C ALA A 10 11.58 10.81 5.10
N LEU A 11 10.62 11.64 5.53
CA LEU A 11 9.36 11.17 6.11
C LEU A 11 8.53 10.38 5.08
N HIS A 12 8.47 10.85 3.83
CA HIS A 12 7.79 10.16 2.74
C HIS A 12 8.36 8.76 2.52
N VAL A 13 9.67 8.64 2.35
CA VAL A 13 10.34 7.35 2.13
C VAL A 13 10.17 6.43 3.33
N LEU A 14 10.31 6.93 4.56
CA LEU A 14 10.10 6.14 5.77
C LEU A 14 8.67 5.59 5.85
N ALA A 15 7.68 6.43 5.53
CA ALA A 15 6.27 6.03 5.50
C ALA A 15 6.01 4.97 4.41
N VAL A 16 6.56 5.14 3.21
CA VAL A 16 6.45 4.16 2.12
C VAL A 16 7.12 2.83 2.47
N VAL A 17 8.32 2.85 3.06
CA VAL A 17 9.03 1.63 3.48
C VAL A 17 8.24 0.85 4.51
N HIS A 18 7.72 1.54 5.53
CA HIS A 18 6.90 0.90 6.55
C HIS A 18 5.61 0.31 5.96
N TRP A 19 4.90 1.10 5.16
CA TRP A 19 3.63 0.72 4.57
C TRP A 19 3.77 -0.40 3.52
N ILE A 20 4.52 -0.17 2.44
CA ILE A 20 4.64 -1.11 1.33
C ILE A 20 5.46 -2.33 1.74
N GLY A 21 6.48 -2.15 2.60
CA GLY A 21 7.22 -3.28 3.18
C GLY A 21 6.30 -4.19 4.01
N GLY A 22 5.41 -3.61 4.82
CA GLY A 22 4.41 -4.37 5.55
C GLY A 22 3.38 -5.06 4.65
N VAL A 23 2.91 -4.40 3.57
CA VAL A 23 2.06 -5.04 2.54
C VAL A 23 2.80 -6.22 1.91
N GLY A 24 4.10 -6.09 1.64
CA GLY A 24 4.96 -7.18 1.19
C GLY A 24 4.95 -8.36 2.17
N MET A 25 5.14 -8.11 3.46
CA MET A 25 5.10 -9.14 4.50
C MET A 25 3.73 -9.82 4.59
N VAL A 26 2.64 -9.06 4.56
CA VAL A 26 1.27 -9.61 4.59
C VAL A 26 1.01 -10.49 3.38
N THR A 27 1.40 -10.03 2.19
CA THR A 27 1.15 -10.72 0.92
C THR A 27 1.97 -11.99 0.78
N LEU A 28 3.27 -11.91 1.09
CA LEU A 28 4.23 -12.97 0.76
C LEU A 28 4.50 -13.93 1.92
N VAL A 29 4.11 -13.55 3.15
CA VAL A 29 4.36 -14.37 4.34
C VAL A 29 3.06 -14.66 5.09
N ALA A 30 2.34 -13.63 5.56
CA ALA A 30 1.19 -13.85 6.44
C ALA A 30 0.04 -14.59 5.76
N LEU A 31 -0.35 -14.19 4.54
CA LEU A 31 -1.43 -14.82 3.78
C LEU A 31 -1.08 -16.26 3.33
N PRO A 32 0.13 -16.55 2.80
CA PRO A 32 0.56 -17.91 2.54
C PRO A 32 0.57 -18.79 3.79
N LEU A 33 1.08 -18.27 4.91
CA LEU A 33 1.11 -18.98 6.19
C LEU A 33 -0.30 -19.30 6.70
N ALA A 34 -1.19 -18.31 6.70
CA ALA A 34 -2.60 -18.49 7.06
C ALA A 34 -3.29 -19.57 6.20
N ARG A 35 -3.01 -19.59 4.90
CA ARG A 35 -3.58 -20.57 3.97
C ARG A 35 -3.03 -21.98 4.14
N ALA A 36 -1.83 -22.12 4.70
CA ALA A 36 -1.19 -23.39 4.98
C ALA A 36 -1.52 -23.94 6.38
N ALA A 37 -2.31 -23.22 7.18
CA ALA A 37 -2.73 -23.65 8.51
C ALA A 37 -3.52 -24.98 8.47
N ALA A 38 -3.51 -25.71 9.59
CA ALA A 38 -4.14 -27.03 9.70
C ALA A 38 -5.65 -27.01 9.46
N SER A 39 -6.31 -25.88 9.70
CA SER A 39 -7.69 -25.62 9.26
C SER A 39 -7.85 -24.20 8.73
N ALA A 40 -8.83 -24.00 7.84
CA ALA A 40 -9.11 -22.69 7.27
C ALA A 40 -9.54 -21.66 8.33
N GLN A 41 -10.23 -22.09 9.39
CA GLN A 41 -10.62 -21.24 10.52
C GLN A 41 -9.41 -20.79 11.34
N GLN A 42 -8.45 -21.69 11.60
CA GLN A 42 -7.19 -21.32 12.24
C GLN A 42 -6.39 -20.34 11.37
N GLY A 43 -6.39 -20.57 10.05
CA GLY A 43 -5.80 -19.66 9.07
C GLY A 43 -6.41 -18.26 9.12
N TRP A 44 -7.74 -18.18 9.13
CA TRP A 44 -8.45 -16.90 9.24
C TRP A 44 -8.08 -16.16 10.52
N ALA A 45 -8.19 -16.82 11.68
CA ALA A 45 -7.87 -16.21 12.97
C ALA A 45 -6.41 -15.72 13.05
N LEU A 46 -5.47 -16.48 12.46
CA LEU A 46 -4.08 -16.06 12.37
C LEU A 46 -3.93 -14.78 11.53
N PHE A 47 -4.49 -14.78 10.31
CA PHE A 47 -4.44 -13.63 9.43
C PHE A 47 -5.07 -12.39 10.07
N GLU A 48 -6.28 -12.52 10.60
CA GLU A 48 -7.02 -11.45 11.27
C GLU A 48 -6.24 -10.84 12.45
N SER A 49 -5.53 -11.67 13.23
CA SER A 49 -4.71 -11.18 14.35
C SER A 49 -3.48 -10.36 13.91
N ILE A 50 -2.96 -10.62 12.71
CA ILE A 50 -1.84 -9.89 12.11
C ILE A 50 -2.37 -8.63 11.44
N GLU A 51 -3.44 -8.78 10.64
CA GLU A 51 -4.03 -7.72 9.84
C GLU A 51 -4.57 -6.59 10.74
N ASN A 52 -5.27 -6.90 11.83
CA ASN A 52 -5.74 -5.89 12.78
C ASN A 52 -4.60 -5.02 13.36
N ARG A 53 -3.46 -5.64 13.69
CA ARG A 53 -2.28 -4.92 14.21
C ARG A 53 -1.58 -4.11 13.14
N PHE A 54 -1.51 -4.64 11.92
CA PHE A 54 -0.89 -3.96 10.80
C PHE A 54 -1.75 -2.78 10.32
N ALA A 55 -3.08 -2.96 10.22
CA ALA A 55 -4.06 -1.94 9.88
C ALA A 55 -3.92 -0.69 10.77
N ALA A 56 -3.75 -0.89 12.09
CA ALA A 56 -3.51 0.20 13.03
C ALA A 56 -2.24 1.01 12.72
N GLN A 57 -1.19 0.37 12.18
CA GLN A 57 0.06 1.05 11.80
C GLN A 57 -0.08 1.75 10.44
N VAL A 58 -0.70 1.09 9.44
CA VAL A 58 -0.85 1.69 8.10
C VAL A 58 -1.79 2.87 8.04
N ARG A 59 -2.74 2.96 8.99
CA ARG A 59 -3.57 4.17 9.19
C ARG A 59 -2.76 5.43 9.49
N TRP A 60 -1.50 5.31 9.93
CA TRP A 60 -0.60 6.44 10.10
C TRP A 60 0.33 6.63 8.90
N SER A 61 0.91 5.54 8.38
CA SER A 61 1.90 5.64 7.30
C SER A 61 1.29 6.02 5.95
N ILE A 62 0.08 5.57 5.62
CA ILE A 62 -0.56 5.92 4.33
C ILE A 62 -0.84 7.43 4.23
N PRO A 63 -1.49 8.08 5.21
CA PRO A 63 -1.68 9.53 5.18
C PRO A 63 -0.35 10.28 5.23
N LEU A 64 0.62 9.83 6.04
CA LEU A 64 1.92 10.48 6.13
C LEU A 64 2.66 10.48 4.78
N ALA A 65 2.65 9.36 4.06
CA ALA A 65 3.20 9.28 2.70
C ALA A 65 2.48 10.25 1.75
N GLY A 66 1.15 10.27 1.79
CA GLY A 66 0.34 11.20 0.99
C GLY A 66 0.63 12.66 1.27
N LEU A 67 0.58 13.07 2.54
CA LEU A 67 0.78 14.45 2.98
C LEU A 67 2.17 14.97 2.61
N THR A 68 3.21 14.17 2.87
CA THR A 68 4.59 14.54 2.52
C THR A 68 4.80 14.59 1.01
N GLY A 69 4.19 13.66 0.26
CA GLY A 69 4.25 13.65 -1.21
C GLY A 69 3.54 14.84 -1.84
N LEU A 70 2.31 15.12 -1.42
CA LEU A 70 1.52 16.26 -1.87
C LEU A 70 2.18 17.59 -1.50
N TRP A 71 2.76 17.67 -0.31
CA TRP A 71 3.52 18.85 0.10
C TRP A 71 4.74 19.06 -0.80
N MET A 72 5.48 18.01 -1.17
CA MET A 72 6.61 18.13 -2.11
C MET A 72 6.15 18.54 -3.51
N ILE A 73 5.03 17.99 -4.00
CA ILE A 73 4.44 18.38 -5.30
C ILE A 73 4.11 19.87 -5.31
N TRP A 74 3.48 20.37 -4.25
CA TRP A 74 3.13 21.79 -4.12
C TRP A 74 4.38 22.67 -3.97
N ARG A 75 5.34 22.27 -3.12
CA ARG A 75 6.54 23.05 -2.81
C ARG A 75 7.48 23.22 -4.00
N LEU A 76 7.57 22.18 -4.84
CA LEU A 76 8.44 22.12 -6.01
C LEU A 76 7.72 22.46 -7.33
N ASP A 77 6.45 22.87 -7.27
CA ASP A 77 5.59 23.18 -8.42
C ASP A 77 5.55 22.07 -9.49
N LEU A 78 5.34 20.83 -9.05
CA LEU A 78 5.41 19.63 -9.90
C LEU A 78 4.07 19.25 -10.55
N TRP A 79 3.03 20.07 -10.40
CA TRP A 79 1.69 19.75 -10.90
C TRP A 79 1.66 19.54 -12.41
N SER A 80 2.48 20.27 -13.16
CA SER A 80 2.58 20.14 -14.62
C SER A 80 3.05 18.74 -15.07
N ARG A 81 3.79 18.01 -14.23
CA ARG A 81 4.29 16.67 -14.56
C ARG A 81 3.18 15.62 -14.67
N PHE A 82 2.06 15.80 -13.97
CA PHE A 82 0.90 14.89 -14.09
C PHE A 82 0.22 14.96 -15.47
N ALA A 83 0.50 15.99 -16.27
CA ALA A 83 -0.01 16.08 -17.64
C ALA A 83 0.95 15.48 -18.68
N ASP A 84 2.17 15.12 -18.28
CA ASP A 84 3.21 14.63 -19.17
C ASP A 84 3.40 13.12 -18.99
N PRO A 85 3.12 12.29 -20.02
CA PRO A 85 3.24 10.84 -19.95
C PRO A 85 4.63 10.31 -19.58
N SER A 86 5.69 11.10 -19.76
CA SER A 86 7.05 10.73 -19.32
C SER A 86 7.14 10.55 -17.79
N PHE A 87 6.24 11.20 -17.04
CA PHE A 87 6.15 11.12 -15.59
C PHE A 87 5.01 10.21 -15.11
N TRP A 88 4.58 9.21 -15.90
CA TRP A 88 3.51 8.26 -15.56
C TRP A 88 3.63 7.62 -14.17
N TRP A 89 4.85 7.50 -13.64
CA TRP A 89 5.11 6.97 -12.31
C TRP A 89 4.59 7.90 -11.19
N MET A 90 4.49 9.22 -11.42
CA MET A 90 3.85 10.16 -10.51
C MET A 90 2.34 9.91 -10.43
N ASP A 91 1.69 9.71 -11.58
CA ASP A 91 0.28 9.30 -11.63
C ASP A 91 0.06 7.96 -10.93
N ALA A 92 0.95 6.99 -11.20
CA ALA A 92 0.89 5.68 -10.58
C ALA A 92 1.09 5.76 -9.04
N MET A 93 1.98 6.62 -8.55
CA MET A 93 2.15 6.88 -7.10
C MET A 93 0.87 7.44 -6.48
N ALA A 94 0.29 8.47 -7.09
CA ALA A 94 -0.93 9.09 -6.60
C ALA A 94 -2.12 8.11 -6.64
N LEU A 95 -2.24 7.32 -7.70
CA LEU A 95 -3.29 6.32 -7.87
C LEU A 95 -3.17 5.18 -6.85
N VAL A 96 -1.98 4.60 -6.67
CA VAL A 96 -1.76 3.55 -5.67
C VAL A 96 -2.06 4.09 -4.27
N TRP A 97 -1.59 5.30 -3.95
CA TRP A 97 -1.92 5.95 -2.69
C TRP A 97 -3.43 6.15 -2.50
N ALA A 98 -4.13 6.66 -3.51
CA ALA A 98 -5.58 6.89 -3.45
C ALA A 98 -6.36 5.57 -3.27
N ILE A 99 -5.97 4.51 -3.97
CA ILE A 99 -6.57 3.18 -3.82
C ILE A 99 -6.44 2.70 -2.37
N PHE A 100 -5.27 2.82 -1.76
CA PHE A 100 -5.08 2.41 -0.37
C PHE A 100 -5.79 3.33 0.63
N MET A 101 -5.86 4.63 0.37
CA MET A 101 -6.69 5.55 1.17
C MET A 101 -8.15 5.11 1.16
N ILE A 102 -8.69 4.77 -0.01
CA ILE A 102 -10.07 4.30 -0.15
C ILE A 102 -10.24 2.93 0.53
N LEU A 103 -9.30 2.01 0.33
CA LEU A 103 -9.38 0.67 0.92
C LEU A 103 -9.35 0.71 2.45
N VAL A 104 -8.42 1.47 3.05
CA VAL A 104 -8.22 1.50 4.51
C VAL A 104 -9.21 2.43 5.22
N PHE A 105 -9.53 3.59 4.65
CA PHE A 105 -10.39 4.57 5.34
C PHE A 105 -11.85 4.54 4.87
N GLY A 106 -12.13 4.05 3.66
CA GLY A 106 -13.48 3.96 3.12
C GLY A 106 -14.08 2.56 3.22
N ILE A 107 -13.37 1.55 2.69
CA ILE A 107 -13.91 0.20 2.50
C ILE A 107 -13.71 -0.67 3.75
N GLU A 108 -12.54 -0.63 4.40
CA GLU A 108 -12.19 -1.48 5.55
C GLU A 108 -13.26 -1.46 6.66
N PRO A 109 -13.81 -0.30 7.10
CA PRO A 109 -14.81 -0.27 8.17
C PRO A 109 -16.10 -1.05 7.83
N ALA A 110 -16.48 -1.05 6.55
CA ALA A 110 -17.64 -1.78 6.06
C ALA A 110 -17.31 -3.25 5.72
N ALA A 111 -16.10 -3.49 5.20
CA ALA A 111 -15.66 -4.79 4.75
C ALA A 111 -15.40 -5.75 5.91
N HIS A 112 -14.92 -5.27 7.07
CA HIS A 112 -14.57 -6.14 8.20
C HIS A 112 -15.75 -7.05 8.61
N ARG A 113 -16.94 -6.46 8.84
CA ARG A 113 -18.14 -7.21 9.23
C ARG A 113 -18.64 -8.18 8.15
N PHE A 114 -18.50 -7.79 6.88
CA PHE A 114 -18.90 -8.64 5.75
C PHE A 114 -17.93 -9.81 5.57
N LEU A 115 -16.63 -9.54 5.68
CA LEU A 115 -15.57 -10.53 5.56
C LEU A 115 -15.60 -11.53 6.70
N GLU A 116 -15.87 -11.11 7.93
CA GLU A 116 -16.10 -12.01 9.08
C GLU A 116 -17.27 -12.97 8.79
N ALA A 117 -18.40 -12.45 8.30
CA ALA A 117 -19.57 -13.25 7.98
C ALA A 117 -19.34 -14.21 6.79
N GLU A 118 -18.57 -13.78 5.78
CA GLU A 118 -18.17 -14.62 4.65
C GLU A 118 -17.13 -15.67 5.08
N ALA A 119 -16.18 -15.31 5.95
CA ALA A 119 -15.15 -16.20 6.47
C ALA A 119 -15.71 -17.23 7.46
N ALA A 120 -16.83 -16.95 8.12
CA ALA A 120 -17.56 -17.96 8.88
C ALA A 120 -18.12 -19.08 7.99
N ARG A 121 -18.38 -18.80 6.71
CA ARG A 121 -18.94 -19.75 5.72
C ARG A 121 -17.86 -20.40 4.86
N ASP A 122 -16.94 -19.61 4.29
CA ASP A 122 -15.84 -20.06 3.44
C ASP A 122 -14.54 -19.29 3.75
N PRO A 123 -13.86 -19.59 4.86
CA PRO A 123 -12.63 -18.88 5.25
C PRO A 123 -11.51 -19.10 4.24
N ALA A 124 -11.45 -20.28 3.60
CA ALA A 124 -10.46 -20.58 2.58
C ALA A 124 -10.66 -19.72 1.32
N GLY A 125 -11.90 -19.51 0.89
CA GLY A 125 -12.27 -18.63 -0.22
C GLY A 125 -11.92 -17.17 0.04
N VAL A 126 -12.21 -16.67 1.24
CA VAL A 126 -11.87 -15.31 1.65
C VAL A 126 -10.35 -15.12 1.65
N LEU A 127 -9.57 -16.01 2.28
CA LEU A 127 -8.11 -15.96 2.28
C LEU A 127 -7.52 -16.02 0.85
N ARG A 128 -8.12 -16.81 -0.06
CA ARG A 128 -7.73 -16.82 -1.49
C ARG A 128 -7.99 -15.49 -2.19
N ARG A 129 -9.12 -14.84 -1.91
CA ARG A 129 -9.47 -13.54 -2.50
C ARG A 129 -8.53 -12.45 -1.96
N LEU A 130 -8.34 -12.39 -0.65
CA LEU A 130 -7.44 -11.43 0.00
C LEU A 130 -6.01 -11.54 -0.51
N HIS A 131 -5.48 -12.76 -0.64
CA HIS A 131 -4.13 -12.97 -1.21
C HIS A 131 -4.03 -12.45 -2.64
N ARG A 132 -5.02 -12.69 -3.50
CA ARG A 132 -5.00 -12.18 -4.88
C ARG A 132 -5.04 -10.65 -4.94
N VAL A 133 -5.92 -10.02 -4.15
CA VAL A 133 -6.02 -8.57 -4.08
C VAL A 133 -4.70 -7.96 -3.60
N HIS A 134 -4.13 -8.50 -2.52
CA HIS A 134 -2.85 -8.04 -1.98
C HIS A 134 -1.71 -8.22 -2.99
N LEU A 135 -1.68 -9.33 -3.73
CA LEU A 135 -0.65 -9.57 -4.75
C LEU A 135 -0.74 -8.56 -5.90
N VAL A 136 -1.95 -8.24 -6.37
CA VAL A 136 -2.16 -7.21 -7.41
C VAL A 136 -1.70 -5.85 -6.90
N LEU A 137 -2.10 -5.46 -5.69
CA LEU A 137 -1.71 -4.18 -5.09
C LEU A 137 -0.20 -4.09 -4.86
N LEU A 138 0.44 -5.15 -4.38
CA LEU A 138 1.88 -5.21 -4.18
C LEU A 138 2.63 -5.12 -5.50
N THR A 139 2.15 -5.80 -6.55
CA THR A 139 2.75 -5.75 -7.88
C THR A 139 2.65 -4.35 -8.48
N ALA A 140 1.48 -3.71 -8.37
CA ALA A 140 1.29 -2.33 -8.79
C ALA A 140 2.24 -1.38 -8.03
N ALA A 141 2.33 -1.50 -6.70
CA ALA A 141 3.24 -0.72 -5.89
C ALA A 141 4.72 -0.94 -6.27
N ALA A 142 5.11 -2.19 -6.54
CA ALA A 142 6.48 -2.52 -6.95
C ALA A 142 6.82 -1.89 -8.32
N ILE A 143 5.91 -1.96 -9.30
CA ILE A 143 6.07 -1.31 -10.61
C ILE A 143 6.20 0.21 -10.43
N THR A 144 5.36 0.81 -9.60
CA THR A 144 5.42 2.24 -9.29
C THR A 144 6.75 2.64 -8.66
N ILE A 145 7.26 1.86 -7.68
CA ILE A 145 8.56 2.12 -7.04
C ILE A 145 9.70 2.00 -8.06
N LEU A 146 9.68 0.96 -8.92
CA LEU A 146 10.67 0.80 -9.98
C LEU A 146 10.66 1.97 -10.96
N GLY A 147 9.46 2.40 -11.39
CA GLY A 147 9.28 3.57 -12.25
C GLY A 147 9.82 4.86 -11.63
N ALA A 148 9.47 5.11 -10.36
CA ALA A 148 9.95 6.29 -9.63
C ALA A 148 11.47 6.32 -9.48
N VAL A 149 12.10 5.17 -9.18
CA VAL A 149 13.57 5.07 -9.02
C VAL A 149 14.30 5.18 -10.37
N ALA A 150 13.73 4.66 -11.46
CA ALA A 150 14.28 4.80 -12.80
C ALA A 150 14.15 6.23 -13.32
N GLY A 151 12.96 6.83 -13.18
CA GLY A 151 12.66 8.20 -13.61
C GLY A 151 13.44 9.26 -12.84
N ALA A 152 13.65 9.09 -11.53
CA ALA A 152 14.40 10.03 -10.70
C ALA A 152 15.91 10.13 -11.05
N ARG A 153 16.46 9.16 -11.80
CA ARG A 153 17.87 9.16 -12.25
C ARG A 153 18.06 9.69 -13.68
N GLY A 154 17.02 10.21 -14.32
CA GLY A 154 17.07 10.65 -15.72
C GLY A 154 17.19 9.48 -16.72
N GLY A 155 16.71 8.28 -16.35
CA GLY A 155 16.91 7.06 -17.11
C GLY A 155 15.69 6.61 -17.92
N PHE A 156 15.92 6.40 -19.23
CA PHE A 156 15.12 5.70 -20.25
C PHE A 156 13.71 6.21 -20.62
N PHE A 157 13.13 7.15 -19.86
CA PHE A 157 11.84 7.76 -20.19
C PHE A 157 11.80 9.29 -20.07
N SER A 158 12.95 9.94 -19.91
CA SER A 158 13.08 11.41 -19.92
C SER A 158 13.15 11.99 -21.32
#